data_AF-A0A354JTS3-F1
#
_entry.id   AF-A0A354JTS3-F1
#
_cell.length_a   1.000
_cell.length_b   1.000
_cell.length_c   1.000
_cell.angle_alpha   90.00
_cell.angle_beta   90.00
_cell.angle_gamma   90.00
#
_symmetry.space_group_name_H-M   'P 1'
#
loop_
_entity.id
_entity.type
_entity.pdbx_description
1 polymer ?
#
loop_
_entity_poly.entity_id
_entity_poly.type
_entity_poly.pdbx_seq_one_letter_code
_entity_poly.pdbx_strand_id
1 'polypeptide(L)'
;RSMYVVGFAGSAIQTLYLLTLQISAGILYGALGAIIALFMGGLALGAMMHGKQRFVNFNHAKILLVLAYIILIALWLVMEHTGTWLLIAILCVGTLMASFAVGFLYVHISSNSDQNINLPAKTYATDLWGSAAGIVIVTLLLIPSIGIVLTTATLAMGIGIYLIFN
;
A
#
# COMPACT_ATOMS: atom_id res chain seq x y z
N ARG A 1 -14.28 -9.23 3.70
CA ARG A 1 -14.15 -8.00 4.53
C ARG A 1 -12.69 -7.58 4.65
N SER A 2 -11.78 -8.47 5.03
CA SER A 2 -10.35 -8.17 5.10
C SER A 2 -9.77 -7.63 3.79
N MET A 3 -10.19 -8.16 2.63
CA MET A 3 -9.74 -7.64 1.32
C MET A 3 -10.11 -6.18 1.07
N TYR A 4 -11.27 -5.72 1.54
CA TYR A 4 -11.67 -4.31 1.39
C TYR A 4 -10.69 -3.38 2.10
N VAL A 5 -10.26 -3.74 3.32
CA VAL A 5 -9.29 -2.95 4.10
C VAL A 5 -7.90 -3.03 3.47
N VAL A 6 -7.51 -4.19 2.94
CA VAL A 6 -6.23 -4.34 2.22
C VAL A 6 -6.21 -3.48 0.96
N GLY A 7 -7.27 -3.49 0.15
CA GLY A 7 -7.38 -2.63 -1.03
C GLY A 7 -7.39 -1.14 -0.67
N PHE A 8 -8.17 -0.75 0.35
CA PHE A 8 -8.18 0.61 0.88
C PHE A 8 -6.78 1.05 1.32
N ALA A 9 -6.08 0.22 2.09
CA ALA A 9 -4.74 0.50 2.58
C ALA A 9 -3.70 0.57 1.46
N GLY A 10 -3.80 -0.32 0.47
CA GLY A 10 -2.90 -0.39 -0.68
C GLY A 10 -3.01 0.84 -1.58
N SER A 11 -4.23 1.24 -1.92
CA SER A 11 -4.43 2.41 -2.77
C SER A 11 -4.16 3.72 -2.04
N ALA A 12 -4.48 3.79 -0.75
CA ALA A 12 -4.17 4.94 0.11
C ALA A 12 -2.65 5.18 0.18
N ILE A 13 -1.86 4.15 0.48
CA ILE A 13 -0.41 4.31 0.58
C ILE A 13 0.24 4.58 -0.78
N GLN A 14 -0.25 3.95 -1.86
CA GLN A 14 0.22 4.26 -3.21
C GLN A 14 -0.01 5.74 -3.55
N THR A 15 -1.19 6.26 -3.21
CA THR A 15 -1.53 7.67 -3.47
C THR A 15 -0.65 8.61 -2.65
N LEU A 16 -0.38 8.28 -1.38
CA LEU A 16 0.51 9.06 -0.53
C LEU A 16 1.96 9.04 -1.04
N TYR A 17 2.45 7.90 -1.54
CA TYR A 17 3.77 7.81 -2.18
C TYR A 17 3.86 8.64 -3.46
N LEU A 18 2.83 8.59 -4.32
CA LEU A 18 2.77 9.40 -5.54
C LEU A 18 2.74 10.90 -5.21
N LEU A 19 1.94 11.30 -4.23
CA LEU A 19 1.86 12.70 -3.81
C LEU A 19 3.18 13.17 -3.20
N THR A 20 3.84 12.32 -2.40
CA THR A 20 5.15 12.63 -1.82
C THR A 20 6.22 12.78 -2.91
N LEU A 21 6.21 11.94 -3.95
CA LEU A 21 7.08 12.13 -5.12
C LEU A 21 6.83 13.49 -5.79
N GLN A 22 5.56 13.83 -6.01
CA GLN A 22 5.18 15.08 -6.69
C GLN A 22 5.59 16.32 -5.91
N ILE A 23 5.45 16.28 -4.58
CA ILE A 23 5.84 17.38 -3.70
C ILE A 23 7.37 17.53 -3.63
N SER A 24 8.10 16.41 -3.54
CA SER A 24 9.55 16.42 -3.32
C SER A 24 10.38 16.65 -4.60
N ALA A 25 9.95 16.08 -5.73
CA ALA A 25 10.72 16.09 -6.98
C ALA A 25 10.02 16.85 -8.12
N GLY A 26 8.83 17.40 -7.88
CA GLY A 26 7.99 18.01 -8.91
C GLY A 26 7.27 16.98 -9.80
N ILE A 27 6.57 17.47 -10.83
CA ILE A 27 5.77 16.62 -11.73
C ILE A 27 6.68 15.99 -12.79
N LEU A 28 7.22 14.82 -12.48
CA LEU A 28 7.99 13.98 -13.39
C LEU A 28 7.10 12.84 -13.89
N TYR A 29 6.41 13.03 -15.03
CA TYR A 29 5.50 12.03 -15.59
C TYR A 29 6.15 10.64 -15.77
N GLY A 30 7.44 10.60 -16.14
CA GLY A 30 8.19 9.35 -16.22
C GLY A 30 8.36 8.66 -14.86
N ALA A 31 8.67 9.41 -13.81
CA ALA A 31 8.81 8.86 -12.45
C ALA A 31 7.46 8.41 -11.87
N LEU A 32 6.37 9.13 -12.16
CA LEU A 32 5.02 8.71 -11.81
C LEU A 32 4.66 7.37 -12.47
N GLY A 33 4.89 7.26 -13.78
CA GLY A 33 4.68 6.00 -14.51
C GLY A 33 5.53 4.86 -13.94
N ALA A 34 6.78 5.14 -13.57
CA ALA A 34 7.67 4.17 -12.96
C ALA A 34 7.19 3.69 -11.58
N ILE A 35 6.73 4.59 -10.69
CA ILE A 35 6.16 4.21 -9.39
C ILE A 35 4.89 3.38 -9.56
N ILE A 36 4.01 3.75 -10.51
CA ILE A 36 2.80 2.97 -10.79
C ILE A 36 3.17 1.57 -11.31
N ALA A 37 4.11 1.48 -12.24
CA ALA A 37 4.62 0.21 -12.76
C ALA A 37 5.27 -0.64 -11.65
N LEU A 38 6.02 0.00 -10.74
CA LEU A 38 6.65 -0.65 -9.60
C LEU A 38 5.59 -1.20 -8.62
N PHE A 39 4.52 -0.43 -8.38
CA PHE A 39 3.41 -0.87 -7.56
C PHE A 39 2.71 -2.09 -8.18
N MET A 40 2.39 -2.04 -9.48
CA MET A 40 1.80 -3.18 -10.19
C MET A 40 2.73 -4.40 -10.21
N GLY A 41 4.02 -4.19 -10.43
CA GLY A 41 5.04 -5.23 -10.38
C GLY A 41 5.16 -5.85 -8.99
N GLY A 42 5.12 -5.04 -7.93
CA GLY A 42 5.15 -5.51 -6.55
C GLY A 42 3.91 -6.33 -6.19
N LEU A 43 2.72 -5.94 -6.64
CA LEU A 43 1.50 -6.76 -6.48
C LEU A 43 1.68 -8.14 -7.12
N ALA A 44 2.20 -8.19 -8.35
CA ALA A 44 2.46 -9.44 -9.06
C ALA A 44 3.50 -10.30 -8.34
N LEU A 45 4.62 -9.71 -7.88
CA LEU A 45 5.64 -10.41 -7.12
C LEU A 45 5.09 -10.98 -5.79
N GLY A 46 4.30 -10.18 -5.06
CA GLY A 46 3.62 -10.61 -3.84
C GLY A 46 2.71 -11.80 -4.05
N ALA A 47 1.89 -11.74 -5.10
CA ALA A 47 0.99 -12.81 -5.48
C ALA A 47 1.74 -14.09 -5.87
N MET A 48 2.84 -13.99 -6.63
CA MET A 48 3.63 -15.14 -7.08
C MET A 48 4.42 -15.83 -5.96
N MET A 49 4.77 -15.10 -4.90
CA MET A 49 5.54 -15.64 -3.76
C MET A 49 4.67 -16.37 -2.74
N HIS A 50 3.35 -16.18 -2.77
CA HIS A 50 2.41 -16.95 -1.98
C HIS A 50 2.51 -18.45 -2.33
N GLY A 51 2.68 -19.30 -1.31
CA GLY A 51 2.84 -20.75 -1.46
C GLY A 51 4.25 -21.25 -1.85
N LYS A 52 5.15 -20.38 -2.34
CA LYS A 52 6.53 -20.77 -2.71
C LYS A 52 7.54 -20.60 -1.58
N GLN A 53 7.33 -19.66 -0.67
CA GLN A 53 8.22 -19.42 0.45
C GLN A 53 7.55 -19.76 1.79
N ARG A 54 8.22 -20.62 2.57
CA ARG A 54 7.81 -20.96 3.95
C ARG A 54 8.02 -19.82 4.97
N PHE A 55 8.76 -18.77 4.61
CA PHE A 55 9.17 -17.72 5.54
C PHE A 55 8.19 -16.55 5.62
N VAL A 56 7.40 -16.30 4.57
CA VAL A 56 6.45 -15.17 4.56
C VAL A 56 5.08 -15.68 4.99
N ASN A 57 4.71 -15.40 6.24
CA ASN A 57 3.36 -15.69 6.75
C ASN A 57 2.43 -14.48 6.58
N PHE A 58 1.13 -14.72 6.68
CA PHE A 58 0.08 -13.68 6.61
C PHE A 58 0.35 -12.48 7.54
N ASN A 59 0.79 -12.74 8.78
CA ASN A 59 1.13 -11.68 9.73
C ASN A 59 2.35 -10.84 9.30
N HIS A 60 3.33 -11.44 8.63
CA HIS A 60 4.48 -10.70 8.11
C HIS A 60 4.07 -9.73 7.02
N ALA A 61 3.17 -10.14 6.12
CA ALA A 61 2.65 -9.26 5.07
C ALA A 61 1.85 -8.08 5.66
N LYS A 62 1.04 -8.32 6.71
CA LYS A 62 0.35 -7.24 7.44
C LYS A 62 1.33 -6.25 8.07
N ILE A 63 2.35 -6.76 8.77
CA ILE A 63 3.39 -5.94 9.40
C ILE A 63 4.15 -5.15 8.34
N LEU A 64 4.50 -5.77 7.20
CA LEU A 64 5.20 -5.12 6.10
C LEU A 64 4.40 -3.94 5.52
N LEU A 65 3.08 -4.08 5.39
CA LEU A 65 2.20 -3.01 4.94
C LEU A 65 2.19 -1.83 5.93
N VAL A 66 2.07 -2.10 7.23
CA VAL A 66 2.12 -1.06 8.27
C VAL A 66 3.50 -0.40 8.32
N LEU A 67 4.57 -1.18 8.16
CA LEU A 67 5.94 -0.69 8.12
C LEU A 67 6.14 0.28 6.95
N ALA A 68 5.52 0.03 5.79
CA ALA A 68 5.59 0.97 4.67
C ALA A 68 4.99 2.35 5.04
N TYR A 69 3.87 2.39 5.77
CA TYR A 69 3.33 3.66 6.29
C TYR A 69 4.30 4.34 7.26
N ILE A 70 4.92 3.58 8.17
CA ILE A 70 5.89 4.12 9.13
C ILE A 70 7.11 4.70 8.39
N ILE A 71 7.62 4.01 7.37
CA ILE A 71 8.72 4.49 6.52
C ILE A 71 8.31 5.80 5.85
N LEU A 72 7.08 5.92 5.37
CA LEU A 72 6.60 7.15 4.74
C LEU A 72 6.54 8.32 5.74
N ILE A 73 6.08 8.08 6.97
CA ILE A 73 6.11 9.10 8.04
C ILE A 73 7.55 9.53 8.33
N ALA A 74 8.46 8.57 8.50
CA ALA A 74 9.87 8.85 8.73
C ALA A 74 10.50 9.65 7.57
N LEU A 75 10.16 9.30 6.33
CA LEU A 75 10.60 10.03 5.15
C LEU A 75 10.14 11.50 5.19
N TRP A 76 8.89 11.76 5.54
CA TRP A 76 8.36 13.12 5.67
C TRP A 76 9.10 13.96 6.70
N LEU A 77 9.56 13.37 7.80
CA LEU A 77 10.32 14.07 8.84
C LEU A 77 11.75 14.43 8.41
N VAL A 78 12.36 13.67 7.49
CA VAL A 78 13.76 13.84 7.07
C VAL A 78 13.86 14.42 5.65
N MET A 79 12.72 14.66 4.98
CA MET A 79 12.65 15.06 3.58
C MET A 79 13.45 16.32 3.27
N GLU A 80 13.41 17.34 4.13
CA GLU A 80 14.13 18.60 3.94
C GLU A 80 15.66 18.45 3.95
N HIS A 81 16.16 17.36 4.53
CA HIS A 81 17.58 17.08 4.72
C HIS A 81 18.09 15.98 3.77
N THR A 82 17.22 15.45 2.91
CA THR A 82 17.50 14.28 2.08
C THR A 82 17.65 14.68 0.61
N GLY A 83 18.72 14.22 -0.04
CA GLY A 83 18.89 14.43 -1.47
C GLY A 83 17.80 13.73 -2.31
N THR A 84 17.36 14.37 -3.39
CA THR A 84 16.23 13.91 -4.21
C THR A 84 16.38 12.45 -4.71
N TRP A 85 17.59 12.04 -5.10
CA TRP A 85 17.84 10.67 -5.56
C TRP A 85 17.64 9.61 -4.46
N LEU A 86 18.09 9.90 -3.24
CA LEU A 86 17.90 9.01 -2.09
C LEU A 86 16.41 8.93 -1.72
N LEU A 87 15.71 10.07 -1.78
CA LEU A 87 14.27 10.11 -1.55
C LEU A 87 13.51 9.26 -2.56
N ILE A 88 13.79 9.38 -3.86
CA ILE A 88 13.18 8.56 -4.91
C ILE A 88 13.47 7.07 -4.66
N ALA A 89 14.70 6.71 -4.28
CA ALA A 89 15.03 5.32 -3.96
C ALA A 89 14.21 4.78 -2.78
N ILE A 90 14.05 5.55 -1.70
CA ILE A 90 13.23 5.15 -0.55
C ILE A 90 11.74 5.03 -0.94
N LEU A 91 11.21 5.96 -1.74
CA LEU A 91 9.84 5.89 -2.26
C LEU A 91 9.63 4.63 -3.10
N CYS A 92 10.58 4.27 -3.96
CA CYS A 92 10.52 3.05 -4.75
C CYS A 92 10.51 1.81 -3.85
N VAL A 93 11.43 1.71 -2.89
CA VAL A 93 11.49 0.58 -1.95
C VAL A 93 10.19 0.48 -1.14
N GLY A 94 9.70 1.60 -0.59
CA GLY A 94 8.44 1.65 0.16
C GLY A 94 7.22 1.25 -0.68
N THR A 95 7.14 1.73 -1.92
CA THR A 95 6.07 1.35 -2.87
C THR A 95 6.11 -0.15 -3.17
N LEU A 96 7.30 -0.71 -3.41
CA LEU A 96 7.48 -2.13 -3.68
C LEU A 96 7.10 -2.95 -2.44
N MET A 97 7.53 -2.56 -1.24
CA MET A 97 7.17 -3.24 0.02
C MET A 97 5.65 -3.26 0.25
N ALA A 98 4.99 -2.11 0.06
CA ALA A 98 3.55 -1.99 0.25
C ALA A 98 2.75 -2.84 -0.76
N SER A 99 3.10 -2.72 -2.04
CA SER A 99 2.45 -3.50 -3.11
C SER A 99 2.71 -4.99 -2.99
N PHE A 100 3.93 -5.39 -2.62
CA PHE A 100 4.26 -6.78 -2.32
C PHE A 100 3.36 -7.35 -1.22
N ALA A 101 3.21 -6.61 -0.11
CA ALA A 101 2.33 -7.01 0.98
C ALA A 101 0.88 -7.17 0.52
N VAL A 102 0.35 -6.20 -0.23
CA VAL A 102 -1.03 -6.23 -0.74
C VAL A 102 -1.24 -7.43 -1.68
N GLY A 103 -0.33 -7.67 -2.62
CA GLY A 103 -0.40 -8.80 -3.55
C GLY A 103 -0.37 -10.16 -2.85
N PHE A 104 0.49 -10.30 -1.83
CA PHE A 104 0.56 -11.50 -1.02
C PHE A 104 -0.74 -11.73 -0.22
N LEU A 105 -1.26 -10.68 0.42
CA LEU A 105 -2.51 -10.73 1.18
C LEU A 105 -3.70 -11.05 0.28
N TYR A 106 -3.74 -10.51 -0.94
CA TYR A 106 -4.78 -10.82 -1.92
C TYR A 106 -4.86 -12.32 -2.20
N VAL A 107 -3.72 -12.94 -2.55
CA VAL A 107 -3.70 -14.38 -2.85
C VAL A 107 -4.08 -15.19 -1.62
N HIS A 108 -3.53 -14.85 -0.45
CA HIS A 108 -3.86 -15.55 0.80
C HIS A 108 -5.34 -15.50 1.15
N ILE A 109 -6.00 -14.34 0.97
CA ILE A 109 -7.44 -14.21 1.22
C ILE A 109 -8.25 -14.96 0.16
N SER A 110 -7.79 -14.94 -1.10
CA SER A 110 -8.48 -15.61 -2.21
C SER A 110 -8.31 -17.13 -2.22
N SER A 111 -7.24 -17.68 -1.64
CA SER A 111 -6.94 -19.11 -1.65
C SER A 111 -7.58 -19.88 -0.51
N ASN A 112 -7.99 -19.20 0.57
CA ASN A 112 -8.43 -19.84 1.83
C ASN A 112 -9.94 -20.18 1.87
N SER A 113 -10.58 -20.38 0.72
CA SER A 113 -12.02 -20.71 0.65
C SER A 113 -12.26 -21.77 -0.42
N ASP A 114 -12.13 -23.03 0.00
CA ASP A 114 -12.00 -24.22 -0.83
C ASP A 114 -13.19 -24.61 -1.73
N GLN A 115 -14.26 -23.81 -1.86
CA GLN A 115 -15.49 -24.32 -2.53
C GLN A 115 -16.26 -23.31 -3.41
N ASN A 116 -15.77 -22.09 -3.64
CA ASN A 116 -16.50 -21.10 -4.43
C ASN A 116 -15.74 -20.62 -5.67
N ILE A 117 -16.17 -21.07 -6.86
CA ILE A 117 -15.62 -20.66 -8.18
C ILE A 117 -15.66 -19.13 -8.36
N ASN A 118 -16.65 -18.45 -7.76
CA ASN A 118 -16.81 -17.00 -7.85
C ASN A 118 -15.97 -16.20 -6.83
N LEU A 119 -15.19 -16.87 -5.97
CA LEU A 119 -14.49 -16.21 -4.89
C LEU A 119 -13.37 -15.27 -5.35
N PRO A 120 -12.53 -15.60 -6.36
CA PRO A 120 -11.53 -14.66 -6.87
C PRO A 120 -12.16 -13.39 -7.44
N ALA A 121 -13.25 -13.53 -8.21
CA ALA A 121 -13.98 -12.39 -8.76
C ALA A 121 -14.60 -11.51 -7.65
N LYS A 122 -15.16 -12.13 -6.61
CA LYS A 122 -15.70 -11.39 -5.45
C LYS A 122 -14.60 -10.69 -4.66
N THR A 123 -13.47 -11.35 -4.46
CA THR A 123 -12.29 -10.79 -3.78
C THR A 123 -11.76 -9.58 -4.54
N TYR A 124 -11.61 -9.70 -5.86
CA TYR A 124 -11.23 -8.61 -6.75
C TYR A 124 -12.22 -7.45 -6.70
N ALA A 125 -13.53 -7.71 -6.77
CA ALA A 125 -14.53 -6.65 -6.66
C ALA A 125 -14.45 -5.92 -5.30
N THR A 126 -14.24 -6.65 -4.19
CA THR A 126 -14.06 -6.03 -2.88
C THR A 126 -12.76 -5.23 -2.76
N ASP A 127 -11.69 -5.68 -3.42
CA ASP A 127 -10.43 -4.95 -3.51
C ASP A 127 -10.60 -3.64 -4.28
N LEU A 128 -11.31 -3.67 -5.40
CA LEU A 128 -11.57 -2.50 -6.24
C LEU A 128 -12.40 -1.44 -5.50
N TRP A 129 -13.45 -1.88 -4.79
CA TRP A 129 -14.26 -1.00 -3.95
C TRP A 129 -13.44 -0.40 -2.80
N GLY A 130 -12.63 -1.22 -2.12
CA GLY A 130 -11.73 -0.75 -1.07
C GLY A 130 -10.74 0.27 -1.61
N SER A 131 -10.11 -0.04 -2.75
CA SER A 131 -9.13 0.80 -3.42
C SER A 131 -9.72 2.15 -3.85
N ALA A 132 -10.92 2.15 -4.44
CA ALA A 132 -11.62 3.38 -4.81
C ALA A 132 -11.92 4.25 -3.58
N ALA A 133 -12.43 3.63 -2.51
CA ALA A 133 -12.67 4.33 -1.24
C ALA A 133 -11.37 4.89 -0.65
N GLY A 134 -10.28 4.13 -0.70
CA GLY A 134 -8.95 4.56 -0.25
C GLY A 134 -8.49 5.82 -0.96
N ILE A 135 -8.55 5.85 -2.28
CA ILE A 135 -8.16 7.03 -3.06
C ILE A 135 -9.09 8.21 -2.74
N VAL A 136 -10.40 8.03 -2.83
CA VAL A 136 -11.38 9.11 -2.67
C VAL A 136 -11.34 9.71 -1.27
N ILE A 137 -11.41 8.88 -0.22
CA ILE A 137 -11.43 9.34 1.16
C ILE A 137 -10.09 9.97 1.54
N VAL A 138 -8.97 9.38 1.12
CA VAL A 138 -7.65 9.92 1.46
C VAL A 138 -7.40 11.24 0.75
N THR A 139 -7.65 11.32 -0.56
CA THR A 139 -7.33 12.52 -1.34
C THR A 139 -8.31 13.67 -1.16
N LEU A 140 -9.61 13.38 -1.06
CA LEU A 140 -10.63 14.43 -1.00
C LEU A 140 -11.00 14.83 0.43
N LEU A 141 -10.82 13.94 1.41
CA LEU A 141 -11.24 14.21 2.79
C LEU A 141 -10.05 14.30 3.75
N LEU A 142 -9.24 13.25 3.89
CA LEU A 142 -8.21 13.19 4.93
C LEU A 142 -7.06 14.18 4.68
N ILE A 143 -6.44 14.14 3.49
CA ILE A 143 -5.31 15.02 3.19
C ILE A 143 -5.70 16.50 3.31
N PRO A 144 -6.82 16.99 2.73
CA PRO A 144 -7.22 18.39 2.86
C PRO A 144 -7.61 18.81 4.28
N SER A 145 -8.14 17.90 5.10
CA SER A 145 -8.64 18.24 6.44
C SER A 145 -7.55 18.25 7.51
N ILE A 146 -6.65 17.27 7.49
CA ILE A 146 -5.65 17.06 8.55
C ILE A 146 -4.20 17.04 8.06
N GLY A 147 -3.98 17.22 6.76
CA GLY A 147 -2.65 17.20 6.15
C GLY A 147 -2.09 15.79 5.94
N ILE A 148 -1.03 15.69 5.14
CA ILE A 148 -0.49 14.41 4.68
C ILE A 148 0.16 13.57 5.79
N VAL A 149 0.88 14.20 6.71
CA VAL A 149 1.58 13.50 7.80
C VAL A 149 0.57 12.90 8.77
N LEU A 150 -0.42 13.68 9.22
CA LEU A 150 -1.46 13.19 10.12
C LEU A 150 -2.35 12.14 9.44
N THR A 151 -2.64 12.31 8.14
CA THR A 151 -3.33 11.29 7.34
C THR A 151 -2.56 9.97 7.32
N THR A 152 -1.25 10.02 7.07
CA THR A 152 -0.40 8.82 7.04
C THR A 152 -0.35 8.15 8.42
N ALA A 153 -0.24 8.94 9.50
CA ALA A 153 -0.24 8.44 10.88
C ALA A 153 -1.57 7.80 11.30
N THR A 154 -2.70 8.46 11.00
CA THR A 154 -4.05 7.93 11.30
C THR A 154 -4.33 6.65 10.54
N LEU A 155 -3.92 6.55 9.28
CA LEU A 155 -4.00 5.33 8.48
C LEU A 155 -3.11 4.23 9.04
N ALA A 156 -1.85 4.52 9.38
CA ALA A 156 -0.93 3.56 9.96
C ALA A 156 -1.49 2.93 11.25
N MET A 157 -2.06 3.77 12.12
CA MET A 157 -2.66 3.34 13.37
C MET A 157 -3.97 2.56 13.13
N GLY A 158 -4.89 3.10 12.33
CA GLY A 158 -6.20 2.48 12.08
C GLY A 158 -6.10 1.15 11.34
N ILE A 159 -5.30 1.10 10.26
CA ILE A 159 -5.05 -0.12 9.49
C ILE A 159 -4.22 -1.10 10.31
N GLY A 160 -3.21 -0.62 11.05
CA GLY A 160 -2.38 -1.46 11.90
C GLY A 160 -3.19 -2.17 12.98
N ILE A 161 -4.04 -1.46 13.71
CA ILE A 161 -4.94 -2.05 14.70
C ILE A 161 -5.87 -3.07 14.01
N TYR A 162 -6.54 -2.70 12.92
CA TYR A 162 -7.48 -3.59 12.26
C TYR A 162 -6.83 -4.88 11.75
N LEU A 163 -5.63 -4.80 11.15
CA LEU A 163 -4.93 -5.96 10.59
C LEU A 163 -4.25 -6.82 11.66
N ILE A 164 -3.78 -6.25 12.77
CA ILE A 164 -3.11 -7.03 13.82
C ILE A 164 -4.12 -7.81 14.66
N PHE A 165 -5.29 -7.23 14.96
CA PHE A 165 -6.30 -7.86 15.81
C PHE A 165 -7.27 -8.80 15.07
N ASN A 166 -7.18 -8.91 13.75
CA ASN A 166 -8.11 -9.69 12.91
C ASN A 166 -7.36 -10.45 11.81
#